data_AF-A0A9W8IS22-F1
#
_entry.id   AF-A0A9W8IS22-F1
#
_cell.length_a   1.000
_cell.length_b   1.000
_cell.length_c   1.000
_cell.angle_alpha   90.00
_cell.angle_beta   90.00
_cell.angle_gamma   90.00
#
_symmetry.space_group_name_H-M   'P 1'
#
loop_
_entity.id
_entity.type
_entity.pdbx_description
1 polymer ?
#
loop_
_entity_poly.entity_id
_entity_poly.type
_entity_poly.pdbx_seq_one_letter_code
_entity_poly.pdbx_strand_id
1 'polypeptide(L)'
;MSADKESGSTSAATDEKHLSTKLQSMKFMQRSAARAKVDEEKKLEKRLISESQWRAVYADGVISKEWPKSRVVYEPSYLQMPKDEGGSSAYIGRRSFKAFNKQTDQVNAEIESQFRDQQTEQEEEKMATDDVAMAKSLAGIKRDPEVVSLRERNSRSKRSRV
;
A
#
# COMPACT_ATOMS: atom_id res chain seq x y z
N MET A 1 -75.83 26.76 -22.51
CA MET A 1 -75.76 25.33 -22.14
C MET A 1 -74.81 24.68 -23.12
N SER A 2 -73.68 24.08 -22.78
CA SER A 2 -73.03 23.83 -21.50
C SER A 2 -71.54 23.67 -21.81
N ALA A 3 -70.70 24.20 -20.93
CA ALA A 3 -69.28 23.90 -20.89
C ALA A 3 -69.07 22.52 -20.27
N ASP A 4 -68.05 21.80 -20.75
CA ASP A 4 -67.26 20.77 -20.08
C ASP A 4 -66.30 20.21 -21.15
N LYS A 5 -65.04 19.86 -20.91
CA LYS A 5 -64.03 20.19 -19.92
C LYS A 5 -62.79 19.46 -20.45
N GLU A 6 -61.64 20.13 -20.46
CA GLU A 6 -60.35 19.56 -20.85
C GLU A 6 -60.04 18.31 -20.00
N SER A 7 -59.67 17.20 -20.65
CA SER A 7 -58.90 16.14 -20.02
C SER A 7 -57.55 16.04 -20.72
N GLY A 8 -56.62 16.87 -20.27
CA GLY A 8 -55.21 16.79 -20.64
C GLY A 8 -54.62 15.45 -20.23
N SER A 9 -54.24 14.64 -21.21
CA SER A 9 -53.36 13.49 -20.99
C SER A 9 -51.94 14.01 -20.79
N THR A 10 -51.55 14.23 -19.54
CA THR A 10 -50.15 14.37 -19.17
C THR A 10 -49.46 13.01 -19.32
N SER A 11 -49.05 12.67 -20.54
CA SER A 11 -47.98 11.69 -20.72
C SER A 11 -46.73 12.32 -20.14
N ALA A 12 -46.25 11.79 -19.01
CA ALA A 12 -44.98 12.14 -18.41
C ALA A 12 -43.85 11.81 -19.39
N ALA A 13 -43.57 12.74 -20.29
CA ALA A 13 -42.31 12.79 -21.01
C ALA A 13 -41.24 13.02 -19.94
N THR A 14 -40.39 12.02 -19.73
CA THR A 14 -39.10 12.21 -19.09
C THR A 14 -38.31 13.14 -20.00
N ASP A 15 -38.51 14.44 -19.80
CA ASP A 15 -37.68 15.51 -20.36
C ASP A 15 -36.26 15.30 -19.84
N GLU A 16 -35.46 14.52 -20.57
CA GLU A 16 -34.01 14.66 -20.50
C GLU A 16 -33.68 16.04 -21.06
N LYS A 17 -33.76 17.04 -20.18
CA LYS A 17 -33.42 18.42 -20.46
C LYS A 17 -31.97 18.46 -20.91
N HIS A 18 -31.74 18.41 -22.21
CA HIS A 18 -30.44 18.62 -22.81
C HIS A 18 -29.91 19.97 -22.33
N LEU A 19 -28.91 19.92 -21.45
CA LEU A 19 -28.24 21.10 -20.93
C LEU A 19 -27.65 21.90 -22.10
N SER A 20 -27.70 23.22 -22.02
CA SER A 20 -27.11 24.12 -23.02
C SER A 20 -25.67 23.70 -23.35
N THR A 21 -25.32 23.67 -24.64
CA THR A 21 -23.98 23.33 -25.14
C THR A 21 -22.89 24.22 -24.53
N LYS A 22 -23.21 25.49 -24.25
CA LYS A 22 -22.32 26.43 -23.58
C LYS A 22 -22.07 26.07 -22.11
N LEU A 23 -23.05 25.46 -21.45
CA LEU A 23 -22.91 24.98 -20.07
C LEU A 23 -22.07 23.69 -20.04
N GLN A 24 -22.31 22.76 -20.97
CA GLN A 24 -21.54 21.51 -21.09
C GLN A 24 -20.05 21.75 -21.40
N SER A 25 -19.71 22.81 -22.14
CA SER A 25 -18.31 23.16 -22.43
C SER A 25 -17.56 23.80 -21.25
N MET A 26 -18.25 24.16 -20.16
CA MET A 26 -17.60 24.68 -18.98
C MET A 26 -16.81 23.58 -18.26
N LYS A 27 -15.58 23.91 -17.84
CA LYS A 27 -14.66 22.93 -17.22
C LYS A 27 -15.24 22.21 -16.00
N PHE A 28 -16.15 22.83 -15.26
CA PHE A 28 -16.76 22.17 -14.10
C PHE A 28 -17.71 21.04 -14.51
N MET A 29 -18.52 21.24 -15.57
CA MET A 29 -19.36 20.19 -16.13
C MET A 29 -18.51 19.05 -16.69
N GLN A 30 -17.44 19.38 -17.42
CA GLN A 30 -16.49 18.39 -17.93
C GLN A 30 -15.85 17.56 -16.81
N ARG A 31 -15.40 18.21 -15.72
CA ARG A 31 -14.84 17.50 -14.56
C ARG A 31 -15.88 16.63 -13.85
N SER A 32 -17.12 17.10 -13.71
CA SER A 32 -18.19 16.32 -13.10
C SER A 32 -18.55 15.08 -13.93
N ALA A 33 -18.64 15.24 -15.26
CA ALA A 33 -18.92 14.17 -16.19
C ALA A 33 -17.77 13.15 -16.23
N ALA A 34 -16.51 13.61 -16.20
CA ALA A 34 -15.35 12.73 -16.13
C ALA A 34 -15.32 11.91 -14.84
N ARG A 35 -15.66 12.52 -13.69
CA ARG A 35 -15.77 11.78 -12.42
C ARG A 35 -16.89 10.74 -12.45
N ALA A 36 -18.07 11.11 -12.96
CA ALA A 36 -19.18 10.18 -13.09
C ALA A 36 -18.82 8.97 -13.97
N LYS A 37 -18.14 9.18 -15.10
CA LYS A 37 -17.65 8.08 -15.96
C LYS A 37 -16.68 7.16 -15.23
N VAL A 38 -15.70 7.72 -14.51
CA VAL A 38 -14.73 6.91 -13.74
C VAL A 38 -15.43 6.10 -12.64
N ASP A 39 -16.45 6.67 -11.99
CA ASP A 39 -17.21 5.95 -10.95
C ASP A 39 -18.08 4.82 -11.55
N GLU A 40 -18.65 5.03 -12.75
CA GLU A 40 -19.35 3.98 -13.49
C GLU A 40 -18.41 2.85 -13.94
N GLU A 41 -17.25 3.18 -14.50
CA GLU A 41 -16.22 2.21 -14.88
C GLU A 41 -15.78 1.36 -13.69
N LYS A 42 -15.47 1.98 -12.55
CA LYS A 42 -15.13 1.26 -11.31
C LYS A 42 -16.27 0.36 -10.82
N LYS A 43 -17.52 0.79 -10.99
CA LYS A 43 -18.69 -0.01 -10.60
C LYS A 43 -18.84 -1.22 -11.52
N LEU A 44 -18.58 -1.06 -12.81
CA LEU A 44 -18.58 -2.15 -13.79
C LEU A 44 -17.43 -3.13 -13.53
N GLU A 45 -16.23 -2.65 -13.25
CA GLU A 45 -15.08 -3.50 -12.87
C GLU A 45 -15.39 -4.32 -11.62
N LYS A 46 -15.95 -3.69 -10.58
CA LYS A 46 -16.38 -4.39 -9.36
C LYS A 46 -17.43 -5.46 -9.64
N ARG A 47 -18.42 -5.16 -10.49
CA ARG A 47 -19.44 -6.12 -10.93
C ARG A 47 -18.82 -7.28 -11.68
N LEU A 48 -17.95 -7.00 -12.66
CA LEU A 48 -17.24 -8.00 -13.44
C LEU A 48 -16.43 -8.92 -12.53
N ILE A 49 -15.68 -8.36 -11.57
CA ILE A 49 -14.93 -9.13 -10.57
C ILE A 49 -15.88 -10.01 -9.75
N SER A 50 -17.01 -9.48 -9.29
CA SER A 50 -17.96 -10.24 -8.47
C SER A 50 -18.71 -11.33 -9.23
N GLU A 51 -19.01 -11.13 -10.51
CA GLU A 51 -19.79 -12.06 -11.34
C GLU A 51 -18.91 -13.15 -11.97
N SER A 52 -17.66 -12.81 -12.33
CA SER A 52 -16.75 -13.74 -13.04
C SER A 52 -15.81 -14.52 -12.13
N GLN A 53 -15.50 -14.03 -10.92
CA GLN A 53 -14.58 -14.71 -10.01
C GLN A 53 -15.35 -15.56 -9.01
N TRP A 54 -15.40 -16.86 -9.27
CA TRP A 54 -15.78 -17.84 -8.26
C TRP A 54 -14.62 -17.98 -7.27
N ARG A 55 -14.88 -17.75 -5.98
CA ARG A 55 -13.94 -18.03 -4.89
C ARG A 55 -14.27 -19.39 -4.30
N ALA A 56 -13.29 -20.29 -4.24
CA ALA A 56 -13.45 -21.54 -3.52
C ALA A 56 -13.58 -21.23 -2.02
N VAL A 57 -14.73 -21.57 -1.44
CA VAL A 57 -14.95 -21.53 0.02
C VAL A 57 -14.51 -22.88 0.55
N TYR A 58 -13.37 -22.90 1.22
CA TYR A 58 -12.84 -24.10 1.86
C TYR A 58 -13.42 -24.20 3.27
N ALA A 59 -13.76 -25.42 3.70
CA ALA A 59 -14.23 -25.66 5.06
C ALA A 59 -13.21 -25.16 6.10
N ASP A 60 -13.72 -24.56 7.17
CA ASP A 60 -12.92 -23.96 8.24
C ASP A 60 -11.84 -24.93 8.74
N GLY A 61 -10.58 -24.55 8.51
CA GLY A 61 -9.40 -25.25 9.05
C GLY A 61 -8.54 -26.03 8.05
N VAL A 62 -8.95 -26.22 6.79
CA VAL A 62 -8.11 -26.94 5.80
C VAL A 62 -7.09 -26.04 5.11
N ILE A 63 -7.41 -24.75 4.97
CA ILE A 63 -6.43 -23.73 4.59
C ILE A 63 -6.04 -23.01 5.86
N SER A 64 -5.00 -23.52 6.52
CA SER A 64 -4.23 -22.72 7.46
C SER A 64 -3.98 -21.35 6.83
N LYS A 65 -4.14 -20.29 7.62
CA LYS A 65 -3.93 -18.86 7.30
C LYS A 65 -2.60 -18.54 6.59
N GLU A 66 -1.75 -19.53 6.46
CA GLU A 66 -0.53 -19.59 5.68
C GLU A 66 -0.79 -20.52 4.49
N TRP A 67 -1.27 -19.96 3.38
CA TRP A 67 -0.99 -20.60 2.08
C TRP A 67 0.51 -20.94 2.05
N PRO A 68 0.92 -22.07 1.44
CA PRO A 68 2.32 -22.39 1.30
C PRO A 68 2.99 -21.25 0.54
N LYS A 69 3.60 -20.32 1.28
CA LYS A 69 4.38 -19.22 0.71
C LYS A 69 5.40 -19.89 -0.17
N SER A 70 5.43 -19.52 -1.45
CA SER A 70 6.41 -20.05 -2.38
C SER A 70 7.78 -19.97 -1.73
N ARG A 71 8.43 -21.12 -1.51
CA ARG A 71 9.74 -21.18 -0.85
C ARG A 71 10.79 -20.35 -1.58
N VAL A 72 10.57 -20.14 -2.89
CA VAL A 72 11.40 -19.32 -3.77
C VAL A 72 10.50 -18.31 -4.46
N VAL A 73 10.81 -17.02 -4.29
CA VAL A 73 10.22 -15.92 -5.05
C VAL A 73 11.29 -15.47 -6.03
N TYR A 74 11.01 -15.57 -7.33
CA TYR A 74 11.90 -15.07 -8.37
C TYR A 74 11.61 -13.59 -8.60
N GLU A 75 12.52 -12.72 -8.17
CA GLU A 75 12.45 -11.30 -8.47
C GLU A 75 13.16 -11.01 -9.80
N PRO A 76 12.46 -10.54 -10.85
CA PRO A 76 13.07 -10.19 -12.13
C PRO A 76 13.80 -8.84 -12.09
N SER A 77 13.65 -8.08 -10.99
CA SER A 77 14.18 -6.73 -10.86
C SER A 77 15.40 -6.68 -9.96
N TYR A 78 16.50 -6.11 -10.49
CA TYR A 78 17.69 -5.80 -9.71
C TYR A 78 17.48 -4.65 -8.71
N LEU A 79 16.36 -3.91 -8.81
CA LEU A 79 16.10 -2.77 -7.94
C LEU A 79 15.81 -3.18 -6.50
N GLN A 80 15.25 -4.38 -6.29
CA GLN A 80 14.88 -4.90 -4.98
C GLN A 80 16.02 -5.66 -4.29
N MET A 81 17.17 -5.83 -4.98
CA MET A 81 18.30 -6.56 -4.43
C MET A 81 19.01 -5.72 -3.35
N PRO A 82 19.39 -6.32 -2.21
CA PRO A 82 20.12 -5.62 -1.17
C PRO A 82 21.48 -5.14 -1.69
N LYS A 83 21.87 -3.95 -1.24
CA LYS A 83 23.07 -3.23 -1.71
C LYS A 83 24.39 -3.94 -1.36
N ASP A 84 24.34 -4.83 -0.37
CA ASP A 84 25.52 -5.39 0.29
C ASP A 84 26.24 -6.47 -0.54
N GLU A 85 25.58 -7.06 -1.53
CA GLU A 85 26.16 -8.12 -2.38
C GLU A 85 26.56 -7.64 -3.78
N GLY A 86 27.16 -6.44 -3.88
CA GLY A 86 27.74 -5.93 -5.13
C GLY A 86 26.72 -5.57 -6.22
N GLY A 87 25.43 -5.62 -5.89
CA GLY A 87 24.33 -5.16 -6.73
C GLY A 87 24.20 -3.64 -6.65
N SER A 88 24.13 -2.98 -7.80
CA SER A 88 23.88 -1.55 -7.93
C SER A 88 22.61 -1.15 -7.19
N SER A 89 22.79 -0.72 -5.94
CA SER A 89 21.90 0.14 -5.20
C SER A 89 21.44 1.28 -6.10
N ALA A 90 20.30 1.14 -6.78
CA ALA A 90 19.48 2.19 -7.38
C ALA A 90 20.17 3.56 -7.52
N TYR A 91 21.29 3.64 -8.25
CA TYR A 91 21.96 4.92 -8.42
C TYR A 91 21.09 5.71 -9.39
N ILE A 92 20.68 6.92 -8.99
CA ILE A 92 19.90 7.78 -9.86
C ILE A 92 20.72 8.01 -11.14
N GLY A 93 20.22 7.49 -12.26
CA GLY A 93 21.00 7.42 -13.50
C GLY A 93 21.35 8.80 -14.07
N ARG A 94 20.51 9.81 -13.81
CA ARG A 94 20.74 11.18 -14.25
C ARG A 94 21.37 11.99 -13.12
N ARG A 95 22.62 12.41 -13.29
CA ARG A 95 23.33 13.27 -12.31
C ARG A 95 23.91 14.49 -13.00
N SER A 96 23.94 15.61 -12.30
CA SER A 96 24.65 16.80 -12.76
C SER A 96 26.05 16.82 -12.13
N PHE A 97 27.04 17.29 -12.89
CA PHE A 97 28.39 17.51 -12.38
C PHE A 97 28.55 18.97 -11.99
N LYS A 98 29.17 19.23 -10.83
CA LYS A 98 29.51 20.58 -10.35
C LYS A 98 28.32 21.57 -10.40
N ALA A 99 27.12 21.12 -10.03
CA ALA A 99 25.91 21.93 -10.03
C ALA A 99 25.55 22.57 -11.39
N PHE A 100 25.96 21.93 -12.49
CA PHE A 100 25.62 22.38 -13.84
C PHE A 100 24.11 22.47 -14.06
N ASN A 101 23.35 21.55 -13.46
CA ASN A 101 21.89 21.58 -13.51
C ASN A 101 21.30 21.45 -12.11
N LYS A 102 21.07 22.60 -11.47
CA LYS A 102 20.49 22.69 -10.12
C LYS A 102 19.12 21.99 -10.00
N GLN A 103 18.31 21.98 -11.06
CA GLN A 103 17.02 21.29 -11.04
C GLN A 103 17.19 19.77 -10.93
N THR A 104 18.20 19.22 -11.62
CA THR A 104 18.50 17.78 -11.54
C THR A 104 19.02 17.41 -10.15
N ASP A 105 19.84 18.28 -9.54
CA ASP A 105 20.36 18.04 -8.19
C ASP A 105 19.26 18.09 -7.12
N GLN A 106 18.30 19.01 -7.25
CA GLN A 106 17.13 19.10 -6.36
C GLN A 106 16.25 17.85 -6.45
N VAL A 107 15.89 17.45 -7.67
CA VAL A 107 15.10 16.23 -7.90
C VAL A 107 15.82 15.00 -7.36
N ASN A 108 17.13 14.92 -7.54
CA ASN A 108 17.91 13.79 -7.01
C ASN A 108 17.91 13.77 -5.47
N ALA A 109 18.03 14.93 -4.83
CA ALA A 109 17.96 15.02 -3.36
C ALA A 109 16.59 14.61 -2.81
N GLU A 110 15.50 15.01 -3.47
CA GLU A 110 14.14 14.62 -3.10
C GLU A 110 13.89 13.12 -3.28
N ILE A 111 14.39 12.52 -4.37
CA ILE A 111 14.27 11.08 -4.60
C ILE A 111 15.07 10.30 -3.55
N GLU A 112 16.27 10.76 -3.20
CA GLU A 112 17.09 10.14 -2.16
C GLU A 112 16.45 10.22 -0.78
N SER A 113 15.79 11.33 -0.43
CA SER A 113 15.08 11.45 0.85
C SER A 113 13.86 10.52 0.89
N GLN A 114 13.03 10.52 -0.16
CA GLN A 114 11.85 9.64 -0.23
C GLN A 114 12.22 8.16 -0.14
N PHE A 115 13.33 7.74 -0.76
CA PHE A 115 13.77 6.35 -0.68
C PHE A 115 14.21 5.96 0.73
N ARG A 116 14.85 6.88 1.48
CA ARG A 116 15.22 6.63 2.88
C ARG A 116 13.98 6.55 3.77
N ASP A 117 13.03 7.46 3.59
CA ASP A 117 11.79 7.49 4.36
C ASP A 117 10.97 6.20 4.15
N GLN A 118 10.90 5.71 2.91
CA GLN A 118 10.25 4.43 2.60
C GLN A 118 10.96 3.22 3.23
N GLN A 119 12.30 3.24 3.30
CA GLN A 119 13.04 2.16 3.97
C GLN A 119 12.76 2.16 5.47
N THR A 120 12.74 3.34 6.11
CA THR A 120 12.42 3.45 7.53
C THR A 120 10.99 3.05 7.82
N GLU A 121 10.02 3.44 6.97
CA GLU A 121 8.62 3.05 7.14
C GLU A 121 8.44 1.52 7.00
N GLN A 122 9.11 0.88 6.03
CA GLN A 122 9.08 -0.58 5.89
C GLN A 122 9.73 -1.30 7.07
N GLU A 123 10.78 -0.73 7.66
CA GLU A 123 11.40 -1.27 8.87
C GLU A 123 10.50 -1.11 10.09
N GLU A 124 9.83 0.05 10.22
CA GLU A 124 8.86 0.32 11.26
C GLU A 124 7.62 -0.59 11.15
N GLU A 125 7.10 -0.82 9.95
CA GLU A 125 6.00 -1.76 9.70
C GLU A 125 6.39 -3.20 10.09
N LYS A 126 7.63 -3.61 9.82
CA LYS A 126 8.14 -4.92 10.24
C LYS A 126 8.33 -5.01 11.76
N MET A 127 8.62 -3.88 12.40
CA MET A 127 8.85 -3.77 13.85
C MET A 127 7.57 -3.46 14.64
N ALA A 128 6.49 -3.09 13.96
CA ALA A 128 5.16 -2.85 14.52
C ALA A 128 4.57 -4.18 15.00
N THR A 129 5.03 -4.61 16.17
CA THR A 129 4.46 -5.72 16.93
C THR A 129 3.31 -5.18 17.77
N ASP A 130 2.19 -5.91 17.78
CA ASP A 130 1.04 -5.60 18.64
C ASP A 130 1.48 -5.58 20.12
N ASP A 131 1.05 -4.58 20.88
CA ASP A 131 1.45 -4.35 22.29
C ASP A 131 1.21 -5.60 23.16
N VAL A 132 0.18 -6.39 22.82
CA VAL A 132 -0.15 -7.66 23.48
C VAL A 132 0.93 -8.73 23.23
N ALA A 133 1.53 -8.75 22.04
CA ALA A 133 2.62 -9.66 21.70
C ALA A 133 3.95 -9.22 22.34
N MET A 134 4.21 -7.90 22.41
CA MET A 134 5.38 -7.34 23.09
C MET A 134 5.33 -7.58 24.61
N ALA A 135 4.15 -7.43 25.23
CA ALA A 135 3.97 -7.71 26.65
C ALA A 135 4.25 -9.19 27.00
N LYS A 136 3.88 -10.13 26.12
CA LYS A 136 4.16 -11.56 26.32
C LYS A 136 5.64 -11.91 26.21
N SER A 137 6.38 -11.27 25.29
CA SER A 137 7.83 -11.52 25.16
C SER A 137 8.61 -11.00 26.38
N LEU A 138 8.18 -9.88 26.97
CA LEU A 138 8.75 -9.34 28.20
C LEU A 138 8.35 -10.16 29.45
N ALA A 139 7.11 -10.68 29.50
CA ALA A 139 6.63 -11.50 30.61
C ALA A 139 7.27 -12.90 30.66
N GLY A 140 7.80 -13.40 29.54
CA GLY A 140 8.49 -14.70 29.45
C GLY A 140 9.92 -14.71 30.02
N ILE A 141 10.52 -13.55 30.30
CA ILE A 141 11.87 -13.45 30.85
C ILE A 141 11.79 -13.50 32.39
N LYS A 142 11.40 -14.66 32.93
CA LYS A 142 11.77 -15.00 34.30
C LYS A 142 13.25 -15.37 34.27
N ARG A 143 14.12 -14.42 34.64
CA ARG A 143 15.55 -14.71 34.86
C ARG A 143 15.65 -15.66 36.05
N ASP A 144 15.90 -16.92 35.78
CA ASP A 144 16.33 -17.84 36.83
C ASP A 144 17.66 -17.32 37.41
N PRO A 145 17.76 -17.02 38.71
CA PRO A 145 18.95 -16.42 39.31
C PRO A 145 20.17 -17.35 39.28
N GLU A 146 19.97 -18.63 38.96
CA GLU A 146 21.03 -19.63 38.94
C GLU A 146 21.99 -19.44 37.75
N VAL A 147 21.47 -19.06 36.57
CA VAL A 147 22.24 -18.98 35.31
C VAL A 147 23.15 -17.75 35.26
N VAL A 148 22.80 -16.66 35.96
CA VAL A 148 23.64 -15.46 36.07
C VAL A 148 24.93 -15.76 36.86
N SER A 149 24.83 -16.62 37.89
CA SER A 149 25.97 -16.95 38.75
C SER A 149 27.04 -17.81 38.07
N LEU A 150 26.66 -18.62 37.07
CA LEU A 150 27.58 -19.47 36.30
C LEU A 150 28.43 -18.65 35.30
N ARG A 151 27.86 -17.58 34.74
CA ARG A 151 28.55 -16.72 33.76
C ARG A 151 29.59 -15.82 34.42
N GLU A 152 29.34 -15.37 35.65
CA GLU A 152 30.30 -14.56 36.44
C GLU A 152 31.45 -15.38 37.03
N ARG A 153 31.23 -16.66 37.36
CA ARG A 153 32.33 -17.55 37.83
C ARG A 153 33.32 -17.87 36.72
N ASN A 154 32.85 -18.03 35.48
CA ASN A 154 33.71 -18.37 34.34
C ASN A 154 34.58 -17.21 33.83
N SER A 155 34.21 -15.95 34.07
CA SER A 155 35.00 -14.78 33.68
C SER A 155 36.14 -14.47 34.67
N ARG A 156 36.04 -14.91 35.93
CA ARG A 156 37.10 -14.78 36.94
C ARG A 156 38.20 -15.86 36.83
N SER A 157 37.85 -17.07 36.39
CA SER A 157 38.81 -18.18 36.31
C SER A 157 39.91 -17.99 35.24
N LYS A 158 39.66 -17.21 34.19
CA LYS A 158 40.63 -17.02 33.08
C LYS A 158 41.71 -15.95 33.32
N ARG A 159 41.72 -15.27 34.47
CA ARG A 159 42.75 -14.24 34.79
C ARG A 159 43.88 -14.73 35.70
N SER A 160 43.91 -16.01 36.05
CA SER A 160 44.90 -16.59 36.95
C SER A 160 45.78 -17.62 36.23
N ARG A 161 46.67 -17.14 35.35
CA ARG A 161 47.88 -17.85 34.96
C ARG A 161 48.87 -16.84 34.36
N VAL A 162 49.73 -16.31 35.23
CA VAL A 162 51.06 -15.78 34.92
C VAL A 162 52.04 -16.68 35.65
#